data_AF-A0A1Z9NE64-F1
#
_entry.id   AF-A0A1Z9NE64-F1
#
_cell.length_a   1.000
_cell.length_b   1.000
_cell.length_c   1.000
_cell.angle_alpha   90.00
_cell.angle_beta   90.00
_cell.angle_gamma   90.00
#
_symmetry.space_group_name_H-M   'P 1'
#
loop_
_entity.id
_entity.type
_entity.pdbx_description
1 polymer ?
#
loop_
_entity_poly.entity_id
_entity_poly.type
_entity_poly.pdbx_seq_one_letter_code
_entity_poly.pdbx_strand_id
1 'polypeptide(L)'
;MSHVGDCSLRWEEKIMEMDMNAMKAEIGGAFVVAWLVVGMGWGSLGAAVVMAAVWMAFSGAHVLPVITWMHMMTGDLADAEGNWMPNGMRLLAQIVGALLAILMMTEMG
;
A
#
# COMPACT_ATOMS: atom_id res chain seq x y z
N MET A 1 21.54 13.01 31.21
CA MET A 1 21.48 12.64 29.77
C MET A 1 20.30 11.69 29.50
N SER A 2 19.14 11.92 30.12
CA SER A 2 17.97 11.01 30.09
C SER A 2 16.76 11.55 29.35
N HIS A 3 16.69 12.86 29.05
CA HIS A 3 15.48 13.47 28.49
C HIS A 3 15.53 13.65 26.95
N VAL A 4 16.74 13.72 26.38
CA VAL A 4 16.96 13.87 24.92
C VAL A 4 16.94 12.50 24.23
N GLY A 5 17.47 11.46 24.88
CA GLY A 5 17.39 10.08 24.40
C GLY A 5 15.94 9.58 24.31
N ASP A 6 15.13 9.80 25.35
CA ASP A 6 13.71 9.45 25.36
C ASP A 6 12.91 10.21 24.29
N CYS A 7 13.33 11.42 23.93
CA CYS A 7 12.71 12.17 22.84
C CYS A 7 13.07 11.55 21.49
N SER A 8 14.35 11.25 21.25
CA SER A 8 14.84 10.60 20.02
C SER A 8 14.17 9.24 19.78
N LEU A 9 14.11 8.38 20.81
CA LEU A 9 13.50 7.05 20.70
C LEU A 9 12.00 7.12 20.40
N ARG A 10 11.29 8.09 21.02
CA ARG A 10 9.86 8.31 20.73
C ARG A 10 9.62 8.85 19.32
N TRP A 11 10.55 9.59 18.74
CA TRP A 11 10.46 10.03 17.34
C TRP A 11 10.71 8.87 16.38
N GLU A 12 11.72 8.04 16.62
CA GLU A 12 11.99 6.84 15.80
C GLU A 12 10.83 5.84 15.87
N GLU A 13 10.24 5.61 17.04
CA GLU A 13 9.09 4.72 17.22
C GLU A 13 7.87 5.21 16.43
N LYS A 14 7.55 6.52 16.49
CA LYS A 14 6.47 7.11 15.69
C LYS A 14 6.71 7.00 14.18
N ILE A 15 7.96 7.13 13.73
CA ILE A 15 8.32 6.99 12.32
C ILE A 15 8.14 5.54 11.86
N MET A 16 8.65 4.57 12.62
CA MET A 16 8.46 3.13 12.32
C MET A 16 6.98 2.73 12.34
N GLU A 17 6.20 3.24 13.30
CA GLU A 17 4.77 2.93 13.39
C GLU A 17 4.00 3.48 12.17
N MET A 18 4.30 4.72 11.77
CA MET A 18 3.71 5.34 10.58
C MET A 18 4.08 4.60 9.30
N ASP A 19 5.33 4.15 9.16
CA ASP A 19 5.79 3.34 8.01
C ASP A 19 5.08 1.98 7.97
N MET A 20 4.96 1.31 9.10
CA MET A 20 4.23 0.04 9.20
C MET A 20 2.72 0.21 8.93
N ASN A 21 2.12 1.32 9.35
CA ASN A 21 0.72 1.65 9.06
C ASN A 21 0.52 1.90 7.56
N ALA A 22 1.44 2.62 6.91
CA ALA A 22 1.41 2.82 5.46
C ALA A 22 1.54 1.47 4.72
N MET A 23 2.44 0.60 5.14
CA MET A 23 2.62 -0.71 4.53
C MET A 23 1.37 -1.60 4.67
N LYS A 24 0.70 -1.58 5.84
CA LYS A 24 -0.57 -2.29 6.04
C LYS A 24 -1.68 -1.76 5.13
N ALA A 25 -1.71 -0.45 4.91
CA ALA A 25 -2.66 0.17 3.99
C ALA A 25 -2.43 -0.28 2.54
N GLU A 26 -1.17 -0.42 2.11
CA GLU A 26 -0.84 -0.95 0.77
C GLU A 26 -1.26 -2.42 0.61
N ILE A 27 -1.01 -3.27 1.62
CA ILE A 27 -1.43 -4.70 1.60
C ILE A 27 -2.95 -4.81 1.57
N GLY A 28 -3.64 -4.16 2.52
CA GLY A 28 -5.09 -4.27 2.67
C GLY A 28 -5.84 -3.66 1.49
N GLY A 29 -5.37 -2.53 0.98
CA GLY A 29 -5.98 -1.92 -0.18
C GLY A 29 -5.72 -2.72 -1.45
N ALA A 30 -4.51 -3.23 -1.70
CA ALA A 30 -4.24 -4.10 -2.85
C ALA A 30 -5.05 -5.40 -2.81
N PHE A 31 -5.28 -5.95 -1.62
CA PHE A 31 -6.19 -7.07 -1.42
C PHE A 31 -7.61 -6.74 -1.89
N VAL A 32 -8.19 -5.61 -1.46
CA VAL A 32 -9.56 -5.24 -1.85
C VAL A 32 -9.65 -4.93 -3.35
N VAL A 33 -8.63 -4.27 -3.92
CA VAL A 33 -8.56 -4.02 -5.37
C VAL A 33 -8.50 -5.33 -6.15
N ALA A 34 -7.61 -6.26 -5.78
CA ALA A 34 -7.49 -7.55 -6.45
C ALA A 34 -8.78 -8.39 -6.29
N TRP A 35 -9.41 -8.34 -5.11
CA TRP A 35 -10.69 -8.99 -4.87
C TRP A 35 -11.80 -8.42 -5.75
N LEU A 36 -11.87 -7.09 -5.93
CA LEU A 36 -12.85 -6.46 -6.83
C LEU A 36 -12.66 -6.88 -8.28
N VAL A 37 -11.42 -6.87 -8.73
CA VAL A 37 -11.03 -7.25 -10.09
C VAL A 37 -11.43 -8.69 -10.40
N VAL A 38 -11.17 -9.60 -9.48
CA VAL A 38 -11.43 -11.03 -9.66
C VAL A 38 -12.90 -11.39 -9.37
N GLY A 39 -13.54 -10.74 -8.38
CA GLY A 39 -14.88 -11.10 -7.88
C GLY A 39 -16.05 -10.36 -8.52
N MET A 40 -15.89 -9.09 -8.90
CA MET A 40 -16.95 -8.29 -9.54
C MET A 40 -16.73 -8.07 -11.05
N GLY A 41 -15.50 -8.31 -11.54
CA GLY A 41 -15.11 -8.05 -12.91
C GLY A 41 -14.88 -6.56 -13.20
N TRP A 42 -13.98 -6.28 -14.15
CA TRP A 42 -13.67 -4.92 -14.60
C TRP A 42 -14.86 -4.30 -15.34
N GLY A 43 -15.14 -3.02 -15.07
CA GLY A 43 -16.05 -2.19 -15.88
C GLY A 43 -17.48 -2.06 -15.37
N SER A 44 -17.81 -2.57 -14.18
CA SER A 44 -19.12 -2.34 -13.55
C SER A 44 -19.17 -1.05 -12.73
N LEU A 45 -20.35 -0.44 -12.61
CA LEU A 45 -20.57 0.70 -11.71
C LEU A 45 -20.27 0.32 -10.24
N GLY A 46 -20.59 -0.91 -9.85
CA GLY A 46 -20.27 -1.45 -8.53
C GLY A 46 -18.76 -1.46 -8.29
N ALA A 47 -17.97 -1.98 -9.23
CA ALA A 47 -16.52 -1.98 -9.13
C ALA A 47 -15.96 -0.55 -9.02
N ALA A 48 -16.49 0.40 -9.80
CA ALA A 48 -16.08 1.81 -9.70
C ALA A 48 -16.36 2.43 -8.33
N VAL A 49 -17.53 2.14 -7.74
CA VAL A 49 -17.91 2.65 -6.40
C VAL A 49 -17.03 2.04 -5.31
N VAL A 50 -16.77 0.73 -5.33
CA VAL A 50 -15.90 0.13 -4.33
C VAL A 50 -14.45 0.61 -4.50
N MET A 51 -13.97 0.79 -5.74
CA MET A 51 -12.66 1.41 -5.98
C MET A 51 -12.57 2.83 -5.39
N ALA A 52 -13.61 3.64 -5.54
CA ALA A 52 -13.66 4.96 -4.89
C ALA A 52 -13.63 4.83 -3.36
N ALA A 53 -14.35 3.88 -2.78
CA ALA A 53 -14.35 3.63 -1.34
C ALA A 53 -12.97 3.17 -0.83
N VAL A 54 -12.28 2.28 -1.56
CA VAL A 54 -10.90 1.85 -1.26
C VAL A 54 -9.97 3.06 -1.24
N TRP A 55 -10.09 3.94 -2.23
CA TRP A 55 -9.27 5.15 -2.29
C TRP A 55 -9.48 6.09 -1.10
N MET A 56 -10.72 6.18 -0.61
CA MET A 56 -11.05 7.00 0.57
C MET A 56 -10.64 6.33 1.89
N ALA A 57 -10.70 5.00 1.97
CA ALA A 57 -10.35 4.24 3.17
C ALA A 57 -8.83 4.16 3.40
N PHE A 58 -8.03 4.19 2.33
CA PHE A 58 -6.57 4.11 2.38
C PHE A 58 -5.92 5.41 1.90
N SER A 59 -6.41 6.56 2.36
CA SER A 59 -5.87 7.87 1.96
C SER A 59 -4.36 7.95 2.27
N GLY A 60 -3.53 8.12 1.23
CA GLY A 60 -2.07 8.19 1.34
C GLY A 60 -1.33 6.90 0.95
N ALA A 61 -2.04 5.79 0.71
CA ALA A 61 -1.50 4.60 0.08
C ALA A 61 -1.65 4.68 -1.45
N HIS A 62 -0.74 4.05 -2.18
CA HIS A 62 -0.78 3.98 -3.64
C HIS A 62 -1.82 2.98 -4.13
N VAL A 63 -1.97 1.86 -3.42
CA VAL A 63 -3.00 0.81 -3.57
C VAL A 63 -3.03 0.08 -4.92
N LEU A 64 -2.60 0.75 -5.98
CA LEU A 64 -2.47 0.31 -7.34
C LEU A 64 -0.98 0.29 -7.69
N PRO A 65 -0.47 -0.83 -8.26
CA PRO A 65 0.91 -0.93 -8.72
C PRO A 65 1.30 0.17 -9.70
N VAL A 66 0.37 0.56 -10.58
CA VAL A 66 0.59 1.61 -11.58
C VAL A 66 0.86 2.97 -10.95
N ILE A 67 0.17 3.29 -9.84
CA ILE A 67 0.35 4.56 -9.13
C ILE A 67 1.73 4.59 -8.45
N THR A 68 2.13 3.48 -7.83
CA THR A 68 3.48 3.35 -7.23
C THR A 68 4.58 3.52 -8.28
N TRP A 69 4.39 2.95 -9.47
CA TRP A 69 5.29 3.14 -10.61
C TRP A 69 5.35 4.59 -11.09
N MET A 70 4.20 5.27 -11.16
CA MET A 70 4.19 6.70 -11.48
C MET A 70 5.01 7.49 -10.47
N HIS A 71 4.85 7.24 -9.17
CA HIS A 71 5.64 7.90 -8.13
C HIS A 71 7.14 7.65 -8.26
N MET A 72 7.56 6.43 -8.60
CA MET A 72 8.97 6.12 -8.83
C MET A 72 9.53 6.84 -10.05
N MET A 73 8.75 6.92 -11.13
CA MET A 73 9.15 7.57 -12.38
C MET A 73 9.13 9.10 -12.30
N THR A 74 8.27 9.68 -11.46
CA THR A 74 8.16 11.13 -11.28
C THR A 74 8.98 11.66 -10.11
N GLY A 75 9.51 10.78 -9.26
CA GLY A 75 10.43 11.12 -8.17
C GLY A 75 11.88 11.25 -8.64
N ASP A 76 12.79 11.48 -7.68
CA ASP A 76 14.22 11.48 -7.98
C ASP A 76 14.70 10.07 -8.32
N LEU A 77 15.07 9.87 -9.59
CA LEU A 77 15.51 8.57 -10.10
C LEU A 77 16.88 8.17 -9.57
N ALA A 78 17.70 9.10 -9.08
CA ALA A 78 19.01 8.81 -8.49
C ALA A 78 18.92 8.49 -6.98
N ASP A 79 17.79 8.78 -6.33
CA ASP A 79 17.61 8.56 -4.89
C ASP A 79 17.12 7.14 -4.57
N ALA A 80 18.09 6.24 -4.42
CA ALA A 80 17.82 4.84 -4.11
C ALA A 80 17.13 4.64 -2.75
N GLU A 81 17.50 5.43 -1.73
CA GLU A 81 17.07 5.23 -0.35
C GLU A 81 15.77 5.98 -0.02
N GLY A 82 15.55 7.16 -0.60
CA GLY A 82 14.36 7.98 -0.36
C GLY A 82 13.21 7.77 -1.35
N ASN A 83 13.49 7.34 -2.59
CA ASN A 83 12.46 7.16 -3.63
C ASN A 83 12.29 5.68 -4.02
N TRP A 84 13.36 4.98 -4.39
CA TRP A 84 13.24 3.62 -4.92
C TRP A 84 12.92 2.57 -3.87
N MET A 85 13.65 2.56 -2.75
CA MET A 85 13.49 1.54 -1.71
C MET A 85 12.10 1.58 -1.06
N PRO A 86 11.56 2.74 -0.63
CA PRO A 86 10.24 2.80 -0.01
C PRO A 86 9.13 2.42 -0.99
N ASN A 87 9.18 2.90 -2.23
CA ASN A 87 8.17 2.58 -3.24
C ASN A 87 8.27 1.12 -3.73
N GLY A 88 9.47 0.56 -3.80
CA GLY A 88 9.68 -0.86 -4.08
C GLY A 88 9.09 -1.77 -3.00
N MET A 89 9.25 -1.40 -1.73
CA MET A 89 8.62 -2.13 -0.62
C MET A 89 7.09 -2.07 -0.65
N ARG A 90 6.52 -0.93 -1.08
CA ARG A 90 5.07 -0.80 -1.32
C ARG A 90 4.59 -1.76 -2.41
N LEU A 91 5.34 -1.92 -3.50
CA LEU A 91 4.97 -2.92 -4.52
C LEU A 91 4.98 -4.34 -3.97
N LEU A 92 5.98 -4.71 -3.18
CA LEU A 92 6.02 -6.04 -2.55
C LEU A 92 4.81 -6.25 -1.63
N ALA A 93 4.46 -5.25 -0.83
CA ALA A 93 3.24 -5.25 -0.02
C ALA A 93 1.97 -5.43 -0.86
N GLN A 94 1.87 -4.75 -2.00
CA GLN A 94 0.74 -4.88 -2.91
C GLN A 94 0.65 -6.29 -3.55
N ILE A 95 1.79 -6.90 -3.89
CA ILE A 95 1.85 -8.28 -4.37
C ILE A 95 1.33 -9.24 -3.29
N VAL A 96 1.76 -9.07 -2.03
CA VAL A 96 1.26 -9.89 -0.91
C VAL A 96 -0.25 -9.75 -0.75
N GLY A 97 -0.77 -8.51 -0.75
CA GLY A 97 -2.21 -8.25 -0.67
C GLY A 97 -3.00 -8.89 -1.81
N ALA A 98 -2.54 -8.74 -3.04
CA ALA A 98 -3.19 -9.32 -4.22
C ALA A 98 -3.16 -10.86 -4.22
N LEU A 99 -2.03 -11.46 -3.83
CA LEU A 99 -1.90 -12.92 -3.74
C LEU A 99 -2.84 -13.50 -2.68
N LEU A 100 -2.99 -12.83 -1.53
CA LEU A 100 -3.95 -13.23 -0.50
C LEU A 100 -5.39 -13.19 -1.02
N ALA A 101 -5.75 -12.17 -1.81
CA ALA A 101 -7.07 -12.07 -2.42
C ALA A 101 -7.32 -13.19 -3.44
N ILE A 102 -6.33 -13.48 -4.28
CA ILE A 102 -6.42 -14.57 -5.26
C ILE A 102 -6.56 -15.92 -4.54
N LEU A 103 -5.72 -16.20 -3.54
CA LEU A 103 -5.77 -17.45 -2.78
C LEU A 103 -7.13 -17.64 -2.10
N MET A 104 -7.67 -16.59 -1.49
CA MET A 104 -9.00 -16.64 -0.89
C MET A 104 -10.08 -16.98 -1.93
N MET A 105 -9.99 -16.42 -3.13
CA MET A 105 -10.95 -16.67 -4.21
C MET A 105 -10.77 -18.03 -4.88
N THR A 106 -9.57 -18.60 -4.89
CA THR A 106 -9.31 -19.94 -5.47
C THR A 106 -9.67 -21.08 -4.52
N GLU A 107 -9.57 -20.88 -3.20
CA GLU A 107 -9.94 -21.89 -2.20
C GLU A 107 -11.44 -21.85 -1.85
N MET A 108 -12.15 -20.75 -2.17
CA MET A 108 -13.60 -20.62 -2.00
C MET A 108 -14.38 -20.63 -3.34
N GLY A 109 -13.73 -20.98 -4.45
CA GLY A 109 -14.29 -21.05 -5.80
C GLY A 109 -14.73 -22.44 -6.21
#